data_AF-A0A954V2S1-F1
#
_entry.id   AF-A0A954V2S1-F1
#
_cell.length_a   1.000
_cell.length_b   1.000
_cell.length_c   1.000
_cell.angle_alpha   90.00
_cell.angle_beta   90.00
_cell.angle_gamma   90.00
#
_symmetry.space_group_name_H-M   'P 1'
#
loop_
_entity.id
_entity.type
_entity.pdbx_description
1 polymer ?
#
loop_
_entity_poly.entity_id
_entity_poly.type
_entity_poly.pdbx_seq_one_letter_code
_entity_poly.pdbx_strand_id
1 'polypeptide(L)' 'MSLATPRPRILQPINDKLVSVFACVDAGTAHVLRNILEDNGIPARVTGESLAHAGLANIANVEVVVFESQEAEA' A
#
# COMPACT_ATOMS: atom_id res chain seq x y z
N MET A 1 -2.04 -8.67 50.54
CA MET A 1 -2.14 -9.23 49.18
C MET A 1 -2.62 -8.11 48.26
N SER A 2 -1.73 -7.44 47.51
CA SER A 2 -2.11 -6.29 46.66
C SER A 2 -2.52 -6.76 45.27
N LEU A 3 -3.72 -6.35 44.84
CA LEU A 3 -4.23 -6.55 43.47
C LEU A 3 -3.43 -5.69 42.49
N ALA A 4 -2.82 -6.32 41.48
CA ALA A 4 -2.24 -5.63 40.35
C ALA A 4 -3.37 -5.08 39.46
N THR A 5 -3.44 -3.76 39.30
CA THR A 5 -4.35 -3.10 38.35
C THR A 5 -3.90 -3.40 36.91
N PRO A 6 -4.83 -3.78 36.00
CA PRO A 6 -4.47 -4.00 34.60
C PRO A 6 -4.08 -2.67 33.96
N ARG A 7 -2.86 -2.59 33.42
CA ARG A 7 -2.41 -1.43 32.64
C ARG A 7 -3.32 -1.25 31.41
N PRO A 8 -3.82 -0.03 31.13
CA PRO A 8 -4.55 0.23 29.90
C PRO A 8 -3.64 -0.04 28.70
N ARG A 9 -4.08 -0.92 27.79
CA ARG A 9 -3.45 -1.05 26.46
C ARG A 9 -3.65 0.28 25.74
N ILE A 10 -2.60 1.07 25.65
CA ILE A 10 -2.55 2.21 24.76
C ILE A 10 -2.65 1.63 23.35
N LEU A 11 -3.81 1.79 22.72
CA LEU A 11 -3.96 1.58 21.28
C LEU A 11 -3.12 2.68 20.63
N GLN A 12 -1.86 2.36 20.34
CA GLN A 12 -1.04 3.22 19.49
C GLN A 12 -1.79 3.35 18.16
N PRO A 13 -2.05 4.57 17.67
CA PRO A 13 -2.58 4.71 16.32
C PRO A 13 -1.54 4.08 15.39
N ILE A 14 -1.90 2.98 14.75
CA ILE A 14 -1.13 2.41 13.65
C ILE A 14 -1.32 3.43 12.52
N ASN A 15 -0.50 4.48 12.55
CA ASN A 15 -0.48 5.53 11.55
C ASN A 15 0.36 5.03 10.38
N ASP A 16 -0.01 3.86 9.87
CA ASP A 16 0.64 3.27 8.71
C ASP A 16 0.22 4.09 7.50
N LYS A 17 1.15 4.93 7.05
CA LYS A 17 0.98 5.72 5.85
C LYS A 17 1.13 4.80 4.65
N LEU A 18 0.39 5.13 3.60
CA LEU A 18 0.60 4.50 2.30
C LEU A 18 1.75 5.24 1.61
N VAL A 19 2.76 4.49 1.18
CA VAL A 19 3.93 4.97 0.44
C VAL A 19 3.94 4.37 -0.96
N SER A 20 4.35 5.15 -1.94
CA SER A 20 4.45 4.73 -3.34
C SER A 20 5.78 4.01 -3.56
N VAL A 21 5.74 2.73 -3.92
CA VAL A 21 6.94 1.90 -4.18
C VAL A 21 7.24 1.77 -5.67
N PHE A 22 6.24 1.98 -6.52
CA PHE A 22 6.40 1.88 -7.96
C PHE A 22 5.44 2.82 -8.67
N ALA A 23 5.91 3.46 -9.74
CA ALA A 23 5.10 4.33 -10.59
C ALA A 23 5.29 3.96 -12.07
N CYS A 24 4.19 3.84 -12.80
CA CYS A 24 4.20 3.55 -14.23
C CYS A 24 3.01 4.20 -14.94
N VAL A 25 3.09 4.21 -16.27
CA VAL A 25 2.03 4.72 -17.15
C VAL A 25 0.98 3.67 -17.52
N ASP A 26 1.30 2.39 -17.29
CA ASP A 26 0.52 1.24 -17.70
C ASP A 26 -0.18 0.59 -16.49
N ALA A 27 -1.51 0.60 -16.49
CA ALA A 27 -2.28 0.00 -15.39
C ALA A 27 -2.09 -1.52 -15.31
N GLY A 28 -1.88 -2.20 -16.44
CA GLY A 28 -1.68 -3.65 -16.47
C GLY A 28 -0.46 -4.07 -15.65
N THR A 29 0.66 -3.39 -15.86
CA THR A 29 1.92 -3.60 -15.13
C THR A 29 1.73 -3.34 -13.64
N ALA A 30 1.05 -2.26 -13.25
CA ALA A 30 0.76 -1.94 -11.85
C ALA A 30 -0.10 -3.04 -11.17
N HIS A 31 -1.11 -3.58 -11.86
CA HIS A 31 -1.93 -4.67 -11.32
C HIS A 31 -1.16 -5.98 -11.19
N VAL A 32 -0.29 -6.31 -12.15
CA VAL A 32 0.60 -7.47 -12.05
C VAL A 32 1.49 -7.34 -10.82
N LEU A 33 2.09 -6.17 -10.61
CA LEU A 33 2.94 -5.92 -9.44
C LEU A 33 2.15 -6.03 -8.14
N ARG A 34 0.96 -5.44 -8.08
CA ARG A 34 0.06 -5.54 -6.93
C ARG A 34 -0.31 -6.99 -6.62
N ASN A 35 -0.58 -7.80 -7.63
CA ASN A 35 -0.88 -9.23 -7.42
C ASN A 35 0.35 -9.98 -6.87
N ILE A 36 1.56 -9.71 -7.38
CA ILE A 36 2.80 -10.31 -6.86
C ILE A 36 3.00 -9.94 -5.39
N LEU A 37 2.82 -8.66 -5.04
CA LEU A 37 2.93 -8.20 -3.66
C LEU A 37 1.90 -8.88 -2.75
N GLU A 38 0.64 -8.96 -3.19
CA GLU A 38 -0.41 -9.66 -2.44
C GLU A 38 -0.13 -11.16 -2.27
N ASP A 39 0.45 -11.83 -3.28
CA ASP A 39 0.84 -13.26 -3.20
C ASP A 39 1.94 -13.49 -2.15
N ASN A 40 2.80 -12.49 -1.95
CA ASN A 40 3.82 -12.49 -0.89
C ASN A 40 3.28 -12.03 0.47
N GLY A 41 1.98 -11.76 0.58
CA GLY A 41 1.34 -11.31 1.82
C GLY A 41 1.46 -9.82 2.11
N ILE A 42 1.95 -9.03 1.14
CA ILE A 42 2.11 -7.58 1.26
C ILE A 42 0.86 -6.91 0.70
N PRO A 43 0.07 -6.19 1.53
CA PRO A 43 -1.10 -5.48 1.05
C PRO A 43 -0.67 -4.28 0.19
N ALA A 44 -0.92 -4.37 -1.12
CA ALA A 44 -0.66 -3.32 -2.09
C ALA A 44 -1.95 -2.79 -2.71
N ARG A 45 -1.95 -1.50 -3.08
CA ARG A 45 -3.05 -0.84 -3.80
C ARG A 45 -2.51 -0.14 -5.03
N VAL A 46 -3.33 -0.08 -6.07
CA VAL A 46 -3.05 0.71 -7.27
C VAL A 46 -3.84 2.00 -7.19
N THR A 47 -3.23 3.12 -7.56
CA THR A 47 -3.86 4.45 -7.62
C THR A 47 -3.52 5.13 -8.93
N GLY A 48 -4.33 6.11 -9.36
CA GLY A 48 -4.05 6.89 -10.58
C GLY A 48 -4.38 6.19 -11.91
N GLU A 49 -5.01 5.01 -11.86
CA GLU A 49 -5.41 4.22 -13.04
C GLU A 49 -6.52 4.88 -13.90
N SER A 50 -7.22 5.89 -13.37
CA SER A 50 -8.32 6.56 -14.06
C SER A 50 -7.92 7.17 -15.41
N LEU A 51 -6.70 7.70 -15.51
CA LEU A 51 -6.18 8.28 -16.76
C LEU A 51 -5.70 7.20 -17.74
N ALA A 52 -5.14 6.11 -17.23
CA ALA A 52 -4.72 4.97 -18.05
C ALA A 52 -5.93 4.31 -18.73
N HIS A 53 -7.04 4.13 -18.00
CA HIS A 53 -8.30 3.60 -18.54
C HIS A 53 -8.97 4.54 -19.55
N ALA A 54 -8.73 5.85 -19.46
CA ALA A 54 -9.22 6.83 -20.42
C ALA A 54 -8.43 6.85 -21.75
N GLY A 55 -7.47 5.94 -21.94
CA GLY A 55 -6.62 5.88 -23.14
C GLY A 55 -5.49 6.91 -23.15
N LEU A 56 -5.26 7.59 -22.02
CA LEU A 56 -4.23 8.61 -21.85
C LEU A 56 -3.00 8.03 -21.15
N ALA A 57 -2.56 6.83 -21.56
CA ALA A 57 -1.45 6.11 -20.95
C ALA A 57 -0.19 6.99 -20.84
N ASN A 58 0.17 7.75 -21.88
CA ASN A 58 1.37 8.61 -21.88
C ASN A 58 1.40 9.75 -20.83
N ILE A 59 0.28 10.04 -20.17
CA ILE A 59 0.19 11.05 -19.09
C ILE A 59 -0.39 10.48 -17.80
N ALA A 60 -0.75 9.19 -17.79
CA ALA A 60 -1.26 8.54 -16.61
C ALA A 60 -0.10 8.34 -15.61
N ASN A 61 -0.34 8.70 -14.35
CA ASN A 61 0.57 8.38 -13.27
C ASN A 61 -0.10 7.30 -12.42
N VAL A 62 0.15 6.03 -12.77
CA VAL A 62 -0.36 4.87 -12.03
C VAL A 62 0.68 4.49 -10.99
N GLU A 63 0.29 4.51 -9.72
CA GLU A 63 1.18 4.26 -8.60
C GLU A 63 0.74 3.04 -7.81
N VAL A 64 1.68 2.16 -7.48
CA VAL A 64 1.49 1.05 -6.55
C VAL A 64 1.93 1.52 -5.17
N VAL A 65 0.97 1.57 -4.25
CA VAL A 65 1.18 2.02 -2.88
C VAL A 65 1.07 0.85 -1.92
N VAL A 66 1.99 0.77 -0.97
CA VAL A 66 2.01 -0.20 0.13
C VAL A 66 2.07 0.53 1.46
N PHE A 67 1.93 -0.20 2.56
CA PHE A 67 2.11 0.35 3.89
C PHE A 67 3.58 0.65 4.19
N GLU A 68 3.87 1.79 4.81
CA GLU A 68 5.23 2.23 5.19
C GLU A 68 5.96 1.16 6.03
N SER A 69 5.23 0.44 6.88
CA SER A 69 5.77 -0.69 7.65
C SER A 69 6.31 -1.86 6.81
N GLN A 70 5.93 -1.94 5.53
CA GLN A 70 6.27 -3.03 4.60
C GLN A 70 7.05 -2.51 3.38
N GLU A 71 7.41 -1.23 3.33
CA GLU A 71 8.14 -0.62 2.20
C GLU A 71 9.45 -1.35 1.88
N ALA A 72 10.20 -1.77 2.90
CA ALA A 72 11.48 -2.44 2.71
C ALA A 72 11.37 -3.89 2.20
N GLU A 73 10.19 -4.50 2.35
CA GLU A 73 9.92 -5.88 1.92
C GLU A 73 9.21 -5.93 0.55
N ALA A 74 8.53 -4.84 0.19
CA ALA A 74 7.90 -4.61 -1.12
C ALA A 74 8.92 -4.26 -2.21
#